data_AF-A0A2V6KBT9-F1
#
_entry.id   AF-A0A2V6KBT9-F1
#
_cell.length_a   1.000
_cell.length_b   1.000
_cell.length_c   1.000
_cell.angle_alpha   90.00
_cell.angle_beta   90.00
_cell.angle_gamma   90.00
#
_symmetry.space_group_name_H-M   'P 1'
#
loop_
_entity.id
_entity.type
_entity.pdbx_description
1 polymer ?
#
loop_
_entity_poly.entity_id
_entity_poly.type
_entity_poly.pdbx_seq_one_letter_code
_entity_poly.pdbx_strand_id
1 'polypeptide(L)'
;MKNRSRQLFISLVCILAIVQSLNAQEAKTGKPKQFIYVLKLVPRLYADSAWTKEDQAVLGTHFVRFQEAAKSGQLILAGRTSEPGDKTFGIAIFEAPDEDAARKFMEEDPAVAGGLMTAELHPFAVALQRKNP
;
A
#
# COMPACT_ATOMS: atom_id res chain seq x y z
N MET A 1 43.21 3.62 -34.28
CA MET A 1 41.87 4.12 -34.65
C MET A 1 40.69 3.28 -34.10
N LYS A 2 40.88 2.04 -33.62
CA LYS A 2 39.79 1.17 -33.11
C LYS A 2 39.21 1.54 -31.71
N ASN A 3 39.90 2.36 -30.90
CA ASN A 3 39.48 2.62 -29.51
C ASN A 3 38.54 3.82 -29.33
N ARG A 4 38.56 4.81 -30.23
CA ARG A 4 37.67 5.98 -30.13
C ARG A 4 36.20 5.63 -30.42
N SER A 5 35.97 4.78 -31.42
CA SER A 5 34.61 4.34 -31.77
C SER A 5 33.95 3.49 -30.66
N ARG A 6 34.73 2.64 -29.98
CA ARG A 6 34.23 1.82 -28.85
C ARG A 6 33.88 2.65 -27.61
N GLN A 7 34.66 3.70 -27.31
CA GLN A 7 34.34 4.66 -26.24
C GLN A 7 33.11 5.49 -26.56
N LEU A 8 32.96 5.96 -27.80
CA LEU A 8 31.78 6.71 -28.25
C LEU A 8 30.48 5.88 -28.17
N PHE A 9 30.52 4.59 -28.52
CA PHE A 9 29.37 3.70 -28.39
C PHE A 9 28.98 3.42 -26.93
N ILE A 10 29.95 3.21 -26.04
CA ILE A 10 29.69 2.99 -24.61
C ILE A 10 29.07 4.24 -23.97
N SER A 11 29.62 5.44 -24.28
CA SER A 11 29.05 6.69 -23.78
C SER A 11 27.62 6.93 -24.28
N LEU A 12 27.30 6.60 -25.53
CA LEU A 12 25.95 6.77 -26.08
C LEU A 12 24.92 5.83 -25.43
N VAL A 13 25.29 4.58 -25.13
CA VAL A 13 24.43 3.62 -24.41
C VAL A 13 24.23 4.04 -22.96
N CYS A 14 25.27 4.54 -22.28
CA CYS A 14 25.15 5.09 -20.93
C CYS A 14 24.23 6.32 -20.90
N ILE A 15 24.35 7.23 -21.88
CA ILE A 15 23.47 8.40 -21.99
C ILE A 15 22.01 7.95 -22.20
N LEU A 16 21.77 6.97 -23.08
CA LEU A 16 20.41 6.45 -23.33
C LEU A 16 19.81 5.78 -22.08
N ALA A 17 20.59 5.01 -21.32
CA ALA A 17 20.16 4.38 -20.06
C ALA A 17 19.88 5.40 -18.95
N ILE A 18 20.65 6.50 -18.89
CA ILE A 18 20.42 7.61 -17.96
C ILE A 18 19.12 8.34 -18.31
N VAL A 19 18.86 8.58 -19.60
CA VAL A 19 17.62 9.24 -20.07
C VAL A 19 16.38 8.37 -19.79
N GLN A 20 16.47 7.05 -19.98
CA GLN A 20 15.39 6.12 -19.62
C GLN A 20 15.11 6.11 -18.11
N SER A 21 16.16 6.15 -17.29
CA SER A 21 16.04 6.24 -15.83
C SER A 21 15.40 7.56 -15.37
N LEU A 22 15.74 8.69 -16.02
CA LEU A 22 15.16 9.99 -15.74
C LEU A 22 13.65 10.04 -16.06
N ASN A 23 13.23 9.49 -17.21
CA ASN A 23 11.81 9.44 -17.59
C ASN A 23 10.98 8.54 -16.66
N ALA A 24 11.55 7.45 -16.13
CA ALA A 24 10.88 6.62 -15.12
C ALA A 24 10.72 7.36 -13.78
N GLN A 25 11.64 8.28 -13.48
CA GLN A 25 11.64 9.07 -12.25
C GLN A 25 10.71 10.31 -12.33
N GLU A 26 10.44 10.82 -13.53
CA GLU A 26 9.57 11.98 -13.75
C GLU A 26 8.08 11.71 -13.45
N ALA A 27 7.66 10.46 -13.42
CA ALA A 27 6.25 10.08 -13.26
C ALA A 27 5.69 10.24 -11.82
N LYS A 28 6.47 10.66 -10.81
CA LYS A 28 6.00 10.74 -9.41
C LYS A 28 6.37 12.04 -8.68
N THR A 29 6.09 13.19 -9.30
CA THR A 29 6.39 14.52 -8.74
C THR A 29 5.15 15.26 -8.17
N GLY A 30 3.97 14.65 -8.18
CA GLY A 30 2.77 15.19 -7.53
C GLY A 30 2.81 15.01 -6.01
N LYS A 31 2.17 15.94 -5.27
CA LYS A 31 1.88 15.70 -3.84
C LYS A 31 1.16 14.34 -3.70
N PRO A 32 1.52 13.51 -2.70
CA PRO A 32 0.83 12.26 -2.48
C PRO A 32 -0.68 12.50 -2.29
N LYS A 33 -1.48 11.62 -2.90
CA LYS A 33 -2.93 11.62 -2.80
C LYS A 33 -3.35 10.75 -1.62
N GLN A 34 -4.45 11.10 -0.99
CA GLN A 34 -5.00 10.32 0.11
C GLN A 34 -6.03 9.32 -0.39
N PHE A 35 -6.05 8.16 0.24
CA PHE A 35 -6.95 7.07 -0.06
C PHE A 35 -7.45 6.46 1.24
N ILE A 36 -8.61 5.83 1.16
CA ILE A 36 -9.15 4.98 2.22
C ILE A 36 -9.49 3.62 1.60
N TYR A 37 -9.24 2.55 2.33
CA TYR A 37 -9.96 1.30 2.04
C TYR A 37 -10.65 0.75 3.27
N VAL A 38 -11.79 0.12 3.04
CA VAL A 38 -12.62 -0.56 4.04
C VAL A 38 -12.34 -2.05 3.95
N LEU A 39 -11.91 -2.67 5.06
CA LEU A 39 -11.72 -4.12 5.15
C LEU A 39 -12.94 -4.78 5.80
N LYS A 40 -13.39 -5.89 5.24
CA LYS A 40 -14.44 -6.73 5.85
C LYS A 40 -13.99 -8.18 5.91
N LEU A 41 -14.22 -8.83 7.05
CA LEU A 41 -13.95 -10.26 7.19
C LEU A 41 -14.75 -11.07 6.17
N VAL A 42 -14.14 -12.15 5.68
CA VAL A 42 -14.87 -13.15 4.90
C VAL A 42 -15.82 -13.95 5.80
N PRO A 43 -16.96 -14.47 5.28
CA PRO A 43 -17.95 -15.17 6.09
C PRO A 43 -17.41 -16.35 6.92
N ARG A 44 -16.38 -17.05 6.43
CA ARG A 44 -15.78 -18.18 7.18
C ARG A 44 -15.17 -17.77 8.52
N LEU A 45 -14.86 -16.48 8.72
CA LEU A 45 -14.17 -15.95 9.90
C LEU A 45 -15.07 -15.16 10.85
N TYR A 46 -16.39 -15.16 10.62
CA TYR A 46 -17.32 -14.45 11.52
C TYR A 46 -17.43 -15.10 12.90
N ALA A 47 -17.21 -16.41 13.00
CA ALA A 47 -17.17 -17.11 14.27
C ALA A 47 -15.72 -17.15 14.81
N ASP A 48 -15.52 -16.74 16.06
CA ASP A 48 -14.20 -16.73 16.71
C ASP A 48 -13.55 -18.14 16.71
N SER A 49 -14.35 -19.19 16.85
CA SER A 49 -13.89 -20.59 16.82
C SER A 49 -13.40 -21.06 15.45
N ALA A 50 -13.69 -20.33 14.37
CA ALA A 50 -13.25 -20.68 13.01
C ALA A 50 -11.83 -20.19 12.68
N TRP A 51 -11.23 -19.37 13.55
CA TRP A 51 -9.88 -18.84 13.34
C TRP A 51 -8.82 -19.90 13.58
N THR A 52 -7.95 -20.10 12.59
CA THR A 52 -6.79 -21.00 12.68
C THR A 52 -5.54 -20.28 13.19
N LYS A 53 -4.48 -21.03 13.54
CA LYS A 53 -3.19 -20.43 13.90
C LYS A 53 -2.57 -19.70 12.71
N GLU A 54 -2.78 -20.22 11.52
CA GLU A 54 -2.34 -19.66 10.25
C GLU A 54 -3.05 -18.33 9.97
N ASP A 55 -4.36 -18.26 10.20
CA ASP A 55 -5.12 -17.00 10.09
C ASP A 55 -4.60 -15.94 11.07
N GLN A 56 -4.34 -16.33 12.32
CA GLN A 56 -3.79 -15.42 13.33
C GLN A 56 -2.38 -14.92 12.95
N ALA A 57 -1.54 -15.78 12.35
CA ALA A 57 -0.23 -15.38 11.87
C ALA A 57 -0.32 -14.36 10.73
N VAL A 58 -1.23 -14.57 9.76
CA VAL A 58 -1.47 -13.62 8.66
C VAL A 58 -1.97 -12.28 9.19
N LEU A 59 -2.91 -12.28 10.13
CA LEU A 59 -3.40 -11.07 10.77
C LEU A 59 -2.28 -10.32 11.52
N GLY A 60 -1.36 -11.06 12.14
CA GLY A 60 -0.15 -10.51 12.75
C GLY A 60 0.74 -9.80 11.72
N THR A 61 0.98 -10.41 10.56
CA THR A 61 1.76 -9.78 9.47
C THR A 61 1.08 -8.53 8.92
N HIS A 62 -0.25 -8.56 8.78
CA HIS A 62 -1.06 -7.38 8.43
C HIS A 62 -0.80 -6.23 9.41
N PHE A 63 -0.84 -6.49 10.73
CA PHE A 63 -0.61 -5.47 11.74
C PHE A 63 0.84 -4.95 11.74
N VAL A 64 1.84 -5.80 11.49
CA VAL A 64 3.24 -5.37 11.32
C VAL A 64 3.39 -4.45 10.11
N ARG A 65 2.78 -4.78 8.96
CA ARG A 65 2.80 -3.92 7.77
C ARG A 65 2.25 -2.53 8.07
N PHE A 66 1.14 -2.43 8.80
CA PHE A 66 0.57 -1.14 9.19
C PHE A 66 1.45 -0.35 10.14
N GLN A 67 2.12 -1.00 11.09
CA GLN A 67 3.09 -0.32 11.95
C GLN A 67 4.24 0.28 11.14
N GLU A 68 4.79 -0.46 10.18
CA GLU A 68 5.86 0.07 9.31
C GLU A 68 5.36 1.18 8.37
N ALA A 69 4.17 1.02 7.80
CA ALA A 69 3.55 2.07 6.98
C ALA A 69 3.28 3.35 7.79
N ALA A 70 2.86 3.23 9.05
CA ALA A 70 2.68 4.38 9.95
C ALA A 70 4.01 5.05 10.28
N LYS A 71 5.05 4.27 10.60
CA LYS A 71 6.41 4.80 10.87
C LYS A 71 6.99 5.56 9.68
N SER A 72 6.74 5.07 8.46
CA SER A 72 7.20 5.74 7.23
C SER A 72 6.37 6.96 6.83
N GLY A 73 5.25 7.22 7.50
CA GLY A 73 4.30 8.28 7.15
C GLY A 73 3.33 7.93 6.03
N GLN A 74 3.43 6.73 5.43
CA GLN A 74 2.50 6.29 4.39
C GLN A 74 1.09 6.07 4.93
N LEU A 75 0.95 5.47 6.12
CA LEU A 75 -0.35 5.25 6.77
C LEU A 75 -0.64 6.39 7.75
N ILE A 76 -1.77 7.07 7.56
CA ILE A 76 -2.23 8.16 8.43
C ILE A 76 -2.97 7.58 9.64
N LEU A 77 -3.86 6.61 9.40
CA LEU A 77 -4.68 5.98 10.44
C LEU A 77 -5.12 4.59 10.00
N ALA A 78 -5.12 3.62 10.91
CA ALA A 78 -5.87 2.39 10.76
C ALA A 78 -6.64 2.08 12.04
N GLY A 79 -7.79 1.44 11.90
CA GLY A 79 -8.63 1.03 13.02
C GLY A 79 -9.73 0.07 12.58
N ARG A 80 -10.37 -0.57 13.55
CA ARG A 80 -11.53 -1.46 13.32
C ARG A 80 -12.67 -1.11 14.26
N THR A 81 -13.88 -1.43 13.84
CA THR A 81 -15.04 -1.43 14.72
C THR A 81 -14.89 -2.47 15.84
N SER A 82 -15.58 -2.23 16.95
CA SER A 82 -15.64 -3.16 18.08
C SER A 82 -16.74 -4.22 17.94
N GLU A 83 -17.58 -4.12 16.91
CA GLU A 83 -18.63 -5.10 16.63
C GLU A 83 -18.04 -6.44 16.15
N PRO A 84 -18.64 -7.59 16.50
CA PRO A 84 -18.18 -8.90 16.08
C PRO A 84 -18.70 -9.29 14.69
N GLY A 85 -18.11 -10.34 14.13
CA GLY A 85 -18.65 -11.06 12.97
C GLY A 85 -18.83 -10.22 11.72
N ASP A 86 -20.00 -10.34 11.10
CA ASP A 86 -20.38 -9.72 9.83
C ASP A 86 -20.50 -8.19 9.88
N LYS A 87 -20.70 -7.64 11.08
CA LYS A 87 -20.74 -6.20 11.32
C LYS A 87 -19.36 -5.58 11.46
N THR A 88 -18.33 -6.41 11.65
CA THR A 88 -16.97 -5.90 11.84
C THR A 88 -16.39 -5.38 10.53
N PHE A 89 -15.81 -4.18 10.59
CA PHE A 89 -14.99 -3.67 9.49
C PHE A 89 -13.80 -2.87 10.00
N GLY A 90 -12.73 -2.92 9.22
CA GLY A 90 -11.54 -2.10 9.37
C GLY A 90 -11.54 -0.93 8.38
N ILE A 91 -10.79 0.12 8.71
CA ILE A 91 -10.43 1.17 7.77
C ILE A 91 -8.93 1.42 7.83
N ALA A 92 -8.35 1.78 6.70
CA ALA A 92 -7.00 2.31 6.60
C ALA A 92 -7.01 3.56 5.72
N ILE A 93 -6.57 4.69 6.27
CA ILE A 93 -6.40 5.98 5.58
C ILE A 93 -4.90 6.18 5.37
N PHE A 94 -4.49 6.36 4.12
CA PHE A 94 -3.08 6.34 3.74
C PHE A 94 -2.80 7.23 2.51
N GLU A 95 -1.53 7.43 2.24
CA GLU A 95 -1.03 8.22 1.12
C GLU A 95 -0.39 7.33 0.04
N ALA A 96 -0.65 7.68 -1.21
CA ALA A 96 -0.05 7.04 -2.38
C ALA A 96 0.10 8.05 -3.54
N PRO A 97 1.05 7.84 -4.46
CA PRO A 97 1.27 8.77 -5.58
C PRO A 97 0.09 8.81 -6.56
N ASP A 98 -0.61 7.69 -6.73
CA ASP A 98 -1.67 7.48 -7.71
C ASP A 98 -2.59 6.32 -7.27
N GLU A 99 -3.70 6.12 -7.99
CA GLU A 99 -4.68 5.09 -7.66
C GLU A 99 -4.11 3.67 -7.84
N ASP A 100 -3.25 3.45 -8.85
CA ASP A 100 -2.64 2.14 -9.09
C ASP A 100 -1.73 1.72 -7.93
N ALA A 101 -0.91 2.65 -7.41
CA ALA A 101 -0.11 2.43 -6.22
C ALA A 101 -0.97 2.22 -4.97
N ALA A 102 -2.08 2.93 -4.84
CA ALA A 102 -3.02 2.76 -3.75
C ALA A 102 -3.70 1.38 -3.77
N ARG A 103 -4.14 0.95 -4.96
CA ARG A 103 -4.72 -0.36 -5.23
C ARG A 103 -3.73 -1.47 -4.92
N LYS A 104 -2.50 -1.33 -5.39
CA LYS A 104 -1.42 -2.26 -5.06
C LYS A 104 -1.17 -2.34 -3.55
N PHE A 105 -1.13 -1.20 -2.84
CA PHE A 105 -0.95 -1.20 -1.39
C PHE A 105 -2.06 -1.94 -0.65
N MET A 106 -3.32 -1.81 -1.09
CA MET A 106 -4.47 -2.53 -0.55
C MET A 106 -4.44 -4.03 -0.89
N GLU A 107 -4.20 -4.38 -2.16
CA GLU A 107 -4.21 -5.78 -2.64
C GLU A 107 -3.08 -6.61 -2.02
N GLU A 108 -1.93 -5.99 -1.75
CA GLU A 108 -0.79 -6.64 -1.08
C GLU A 108 -0.91 -6.68 0.45
N ASP A 109 -1.97 -6.09 1.04
CA ASP A 109 -2.24 -6.26 2.46
C ASP A 109 -2.33 -7.77 2.78
N PRO A 110 -1.53 -8.31 3.74
CA PRO A 110 -1.57 -9.72 4.08
C PRO A 110 -2.96 -10.26 4.42
N ALA A 111 -3.83 -9.46 5.03
CA ALA A 111 -5.20 -9.88 5.32
C ALA A 111 -6.06 -10.01 4.05
N VAL A 112 -5.77 -9.20 3.02
CA VAL A 112 -6.44 -9.25 1.71
C VAL A 112 -5.84 -10.34 0.84
N ALA A 113 -4.52 -10.31 0.61
CA ALA A 113 -3.80 -11.31 -0.18
C ALA A 113 -3.94 -12.73 0.40
N GLY A 114 -4.01 -12.86 1.72
CA GLY A 114 -4.26 -14.12 2.43
C GLY A 114 -5.73 -14.57 2.44
N GLY A 115 -6.65 -13.78 1.90
CA GLY A 115 -8.07 -14.14 1.80
C GLY A 115 -8.83 -14.15 3.13
N LEU A 116 -8.32 -13.46 4.16
CA LEU A 116 -9.03 -13.28 5.44
C LEU A 116 -10.04 -12.14 5.36
N MET A 117 -9.75 -11.13 4.53
CA MET A 117 -10.56 -9.94 4.36
C MET A 117 -10.75 -9.62 2.87
N THR A 118 -11.91 -9.05 2.57
CA THR A 118 -12.14 -8.31 1.34
C THR A 118 -11.85 -6.83 1.60
N ALA A 119 -11.48 -6.08 0.57
CA ALA A 119 -11.22 -4.66 0.69
C ALA A 119 -11.79 -3.86 -0.49
N GLU A 120 -12.29 -2.67 -0.19
CA GLU A 120 -12.80 -1.71 -1.18
C GLU A 120 -12.04 -0.39 -1.07
N LEU A 121 -11.39 0.04 -2.15
CA LEU A 121 -10.56 1.25 -2.22
C LEU A 121 -11.37 2.45 -2.71
N HIS A 122 -11.16 3.59 -2.09
CA HIS A 122 -11.72 4.87 -2.51
C HIS A 122 -10.69 6.00 -2.47
N PRO A 123 -10.71 6.93 -3.44
CA PRO A 123 -10.10 8.24 -3.28
C PRO A 123 -10.65 8.94 -2.03
N PHE A 124 -9.79 9.56 -1.25
CA PHE A 124 -10.18 10.19 0.01
C PHE A 124 -9.47 11.53 0.20
N ALA A 125 -10.07 12.42 0.98
CA ALA A 125 -9.43 13.66 1.38
C ALA A 125 -9.84 13.99 2.81
N VAL A 126 -8.86 14.12 3.70
CA VAL A 126 -9.10 14.59 5.06
C VAL A 126 -9.47 16.07 5.01
N ALA A 127 -10.76 16.38 5.14
CA ALA A 127 -11.23 17.76 5.15
C ALA A 127 -10.97 18.47 6.49
N LEU A 128 -11.01 17.73 7.60
CA LEU A 128 -10.81 18.22 8.96
C LEU A 128 -10.08 17.16 9.79
N GLN A 129 -9.04 17.57 10.52
CA GLN A 129 -8.32 16.74 11.47
C GLN A 129 -8.04 17.55 12.74
N ARG A 130 -8.22 16.95 13.92
CA ARG A 130 -7.79 17.60 15.16
C ARG A 130 -6.28 17.83 15.12
N LYS A 131 -5.80 18.94 15.67
CA LYS A 131 -4.37 19.09 15.90
C LYS A 131 -3.91 18.00 16.87
N ASN A 132 -2.74 17.43 16.62
CA ASN A 132 -2.13 16.51 17.57
C ASN A 132 -1.88 17.32 18.86
N PRO A 133 -2.43 16.91 20.02
CA PRO A 133 -2.20 17.61 21.28
C PRO A 133 -0.72 17.60 21.69
#